data_AF-A0A967NUI2-F1
#
_entry.id   AF-A0A967NUI2-F1
#
_cell.length_a   1.000
_cell.length_b   1.000
_cell.length_c   1.000
_cell.angle_alpha   90.00
_cell.angle_beta   90.00
_cell.angle_gamma   90.00
#
_symmetry.space_group_name_H-M   'P 1'
#
loop_
_entity.id
_entity.type
_entity.pdbx_description
1 polymer ?
#
loop_
_entity_poly.entity_id
_entity_poly.type
_entity_poly.pdbx_seq_one_letter_code
_entity_poly.pdbx_strand_id
1 'polypeptide(L)'
;MHLIGHELERLEKQLLTLTAVVEESVQQSIKALSGHDRELAEKVIANDNQINRLEVDLEEECLKVLALHQPVANDLRMVVAILKINNDLERIADQAANICERALAVMDAPGKFICPLELDIMAKKVIDMLE
;
A
#
# COMPACT_ATOMS: atom_id res chain seq x y z
N MET A 1 -2.17 4.86 33.83
CA MET A 1 -1.56 3.66 33.19
C MET A 1 -2.32 3.23 31.92
N HIS A 2 -2.94 4.16 31.17
CA HIS A 2 -3.76 3.87 29.97
C HIS A 2 -3.35 4.68 28.73
N LEU A 3 -2.33 5.54 28.83
CA LEU A 3 -2.01 6.48 27.74
C LEU A 3 -1.45 5.76 26.50
N ILE A 4 -0.56 4.79 26.70
CA ILE A 4 0.05 4.05 25.58
C ILE A 4 -0.96 3.19 24.82
N GLY A 5 -1.96 2.62 25.48
CA GLY A 5 -2.99 1.81 24.81
C GLY A 5 -3.74 2.60 23.74
N HIS A 6 -4.10 3.85 24.05
CA HIS A 6 -4.73 4.74 23.07
C HIS A 6 -3.80 5.12 21.91
N GLU A 7 -2.50 5.26 22.15
CA GLU A 7 -1.53 5.50 21.09
C GLU A 7 -1.36 4.27 20.17
N LEU A 8 -1.30 3.07 20.73
CA LEU A 8 -1.24 1.83 19.94
C LEU A 8 -2.51 1.63 19.11
N GLU A 9 -3.69 1.87 19.68
CA GLU A 9 -4.96 1.85 18.93
C GLU A 9 -4.99 2.89 17.80
N ARG A 10 -4.34 4.04 17.99
CA ARG A 10 -4.22 5.08 16.97
C ARG A 10 -3.30 4.63 15.83
N LEU A 11 -2.13 4.06 16.14
CA LEU A 11 -1.21 3.51 15.15
C LEU A 11 -1.86 2.37 14.34
N GLU A 12 -2.60 1.47 15.00
CA GLU A 12 -3.35 0.40 14.33
C GLU A 12 -4.38 0.96 13.34
N LYS A 13 -5.14 1.99 13.73
CA LYS A 13 -6.12 2.63 12.83
C LYS A 13 -5.47 3.31 11.63
N GLN A 14 -4.32 3.96 11.83
CA GLN A 14 -3.55 4.56 10.74
C GLN A 14 -3.03 3.49 9.79
N LEU A 15 -2.48 2.39 10.33
CA LEU A 15 -2.04 1.25 9.54
C LEU A 15 -3.18 0.67 8.70
N LEU A 16 -4.35 0.42 9.31
CA LEU A 16 -5.53 -0.09 8.58
C LEU A 16 -6.00 0.87 7.48
N THR A 17 -5.91 2.18 7.73
CA THR A 17 -6.23 3.19 6.72
C THR A 17 -5.26 3.11 5.55
N LEU A 18 -3.96 3.00 5.83
CA LEU A 18 -2.93 2.82 4.79
C LEU A 18 -3.16 1.53 4.01
N THR A 19 -3.39 0.40 4.69
CA THR A 19 -3.69 -0.89 4.05
C THR A 19 -4.84 -0.78 3.06
N ALA A 20 -5.95 -0.13 3.43
CA ALA A 20 -7.11 0.02 2.55
C ALA A 20 -6.79 0.82 1.27
N VAL A 21 -5.97 1.88 1.40
CA VAL A 21 -5.55 2.69 0.24
C VAL A 21 -4.60 1.90 -0.67
N VAL A 22 -3.69 1.11 -0.09
CA VAL A 22 -2.78 0.23 -0.85
C VAL A 22 -3.54 -0.87 -1.58
N GLU A 23 -4.51 -1.50 -0.92
CA GLU A 23 -5.40 -2.50 -1.52
C GLU A 23 -6.16 -1.91 -2.72
N GLU A 24 -6.75 -0.72 -2.57
CA GLU A 24 -7.41 -0.01 -3.66
C GLU A 24 -6.45 0.27 -4.83
N SER A 25 -5.22 0.69 -4.54
CA SER A 25 -4.18 0.94 -5.55
C SER A 25 -3.86 -0.33 -6.36
N VAL A 26 -3.69 -1.46 -5.68
CA VAL A 26 -3.46 -2.76 -6.32
C VAL A 26 -4.64 -3.14 -7.22
N GLN A 27 -5.88 -3.08 -6.71
CA GLN A 27 -7.08 -3.38 -7.48
C GLN A 27 -7.21 -2.47 -8.72
N GLN A 28 -6.97 -1.17 -8.56
CA GLN A 28 -7.04 -0.20 -9.66
C GLN A 28 -5.94 -0.43 -10.69
N SER A 29 -4.72 -0.80 -10.28
CA SER A 29 -3.62 -1.06 -11.20
C SER A 29 -3.90 -2.24 -12.15
N ILE A 30 -4.48 -3.32 -11.61
CA ILE A 30 -4.89 -4.50 -12.37
C ILE A 30 -6.01 -4.12 -13.34
N LYS A 31 -7.01 -3.37 -12.87
CA LYS A 31 -8.13 -2.89 -13.71
C LYS A 31 -7.64 -1.98 -14.84
N ALA A 32 -6.68 -1.11 -14.56
CA ALA A 32 -6.10 -0.21 -15.55
C ALA A 32 -5.37 -0.99 -16.65
N LEU A 33 -4.59 -1.99 -16.28
CA LEU A 33 -3.88 -2.85 -17.22
C LEU A 33 -4.82 -3.71 -18.06
N SER A 34 -5.80 -4.40 -17.44
CA SER A 34 -6.70 -5.31 -18.15
C SER A 34 -7.73 -4.59 -19.02
N GLY A 35 -8.16 -3.40 -18.60
CA GLY A 35 -9.13 -2.57 -19.31
C GLY A 35 -8.53 -1.60 -20.33
N HIS A 36 -7.20 -1.55 -20.46
CA HIS A 36 -6.48 -0.53 -21.23
C HIS A 36 -6.91 0.91 -20.83
N ASP A 37 -7.13 1.12 -19.53
CA ASP A 37 -7.62 2.39 -18.98
C ASP A 37 -6.45 3.28 -18.57
N ARG A 38 -6.06 4.18 -19.49
CA ARG A 38 -4.97 5.14 -19.30
C ARG A 38 -5.25 6.10 -18.14
N GLU A 39 -6.46 6.63 -18.02
CA GLU A 39 -6.80 7.61 -17.00
C GLU A 39 -6.68 7.00 -15.60
N LEU A 40 -7.15 5.76 -15.44
CA LEU A 40 -6.99 5.02 -14.19
C LEU A 40 -5.52 4.73 -13.88
N ALA A 41 -4.71 4.36 -14.87
CA ALA A 41 -3.27 4.14 -14.67
C ALA A 41 -2.55 5.41 -14.19
N GLU A 42 -2.79 6.55 -14.85
CA GLU A 42 -2.22 7.84 -14.47
C GLU A 42 -2.65 8.27 -13.06
N LYS A 43 -3.92 7.99 -12.69
CA LYS A 43 -4.43 8.24 -11.35
C LYS A 43 -3.72 7.42 -10.27
N VAL A 44 -3.51 6.12 -10.51
CA VAL A 44 -2.81 5.23 -9.55
C VAL A 44 -1.37 5.72 -9.33
N ILE A 45 -0.65 6.05 -10.40
CA ILE A 45 0.72 6.61 -10.32
C ILE A 45 0.73 7.91 -9.51
N ALA A 46 -0.23 8.80 -9.75
CA ALA A 46 -0.31 10.07 -9.00
C ALA A 46 -0.62 9.85 -7.51
N ASN A 47 -1.49 8.88 -7.19
CA ASN A 47 -1.91 8.53 -5.84
C ASN A 47 -0.79 7.90 -5.00
N ASP A 48 0.23 7.31 -5.61
CA ASP A 48 1.39 6.75 -4.90
C ASP A 48 2.05 7.78 -3.98
N ASN A 49 2.13 9.05 -4.41
CA ASN A 49 2.63 10.14 -3.57
C ASN A 49 1.83 10.36 -2.28
N GLN A 50 0.52 10.06 -2.28
CA GLN A 50 -0.29 10.12 -1.08
C GLN A 50 0.03 8.97 -0.14
N ILE A 51 0.24 7.76 -0.66
CA ILE A 51 0.63 6.59 0.11
C ILE A 51 1.98 6.82 0.78
N ASN A 52 2.97 7.36 0.03
CA ASN A 52 4.28 7.71 0.57
C ASN A 52 4.20 8.72 1.73
N ARG A 53 3.27 9.69 1.66
CA ARG A 53 3.05 10.62 2.78
C ARG A 53 2.45 9.93 4.00
N LEU A 54 1.46 9.06 3.79
CA LEU A 54 0.83 8.30 4.88
C LEU A 54 1.83 7.33 5.55
N GLU A 55 2.74 6.75 4.77
CA GLU A 55 3.82 5.90 5.25
C GLU A 55 4.75 6.68 6.19
N VAL A 56 5.24 7.85 5.74
CA VAL A 56 6.11 8.71 6.55
C VAL A 56 5.40 9.19 7.82
N ASP A 57 4.14 9.62 7.69
CA ASP A 57 3.34 10.06 8.83
C ASP A 57 3.19 8.94 9.88
N LEU A 58 2.93 7.70 9.45
CA LEU A 58 2.81 6.55 10.36
C LEU A 58 4.17 6.20 11.00
N GLU A 59 5.26 6.23 10.23
CA GLU A 59 6.61 6.02 10.76
C GLU A 59 6.93 7.05 11.85
N GLU A 60 6.65 8.33 11.61
CA GLU A 60 6.87 9.38 12.60
C GLU A 60 6.06 9.16 13.88
N GLU A 61 4.79 8.75 13.78
CA GLU A 61 3.97 8.47 14.95
C GLU A 61 4.50 7.25 15.73
N CYS A 62 4.98 6.20 15.05
CA CYS A 62 5.68 5.09 15.69
C CYS A 62 6.91 5.56 16.45
N LEU A 63 7.76 6.40 15.83
CA LEU A 63 8.96 6.95 16.47
C LEU A 63 8.62 7.83 17.69
N LYS A 64 7.55 8.63 17.61
CA LYS A 64 7.04 9.43 18.74
C LYS A 64 6.63 8.53 19.91
N VAL A 65 5.91 7.45 19.65
CA VAL A 65 5.52 6.48 20.70
C VAL A 65 6.74 5.83 21.35
N LEU A 66 7.73 5.41 20.56
CA LEU A 66 8.97 4.84 21.07
C LEU A 66 9.73 5.83 21.98
N ALA A 67 9.84 7.09 21.55
CA ALA A 67 10.57 8.12 22.26
C ALA A 67 9.86 8.55 23.57
N LEU A 68 8.54 8.73 23.54
CA LEU A 68 7.76 9.27 24.66
C LEU A 68 7.43 8.22 25.72
N HIS A 69 7.15 6.98 25.31
CA HIS A 69 6.62 5.96 26.22
C HIS A 69 7.61 4.85 26.57
N GLN A 70 8.71 4.70 25.83
CA GLN A 70 9.73 3.67 26.05
C GLN A 70 9.11 2.27 26.27
N PRO A 71 8.25 1.80 25.35
CA PRO A 71 7.53 0.54 25.52
C PRO A 71 8.49 -0.64 25.63
N VAL A 72 8.02 -1.70 26.28
CA VAL A 72 8.78 -2.95 26.47
C VAL A 72 7.93 -4.17 26.12
N ALA A 73 8.60 -5.31 25.93
CA ALA A 73 7.96 -6.59 25.66
C ALA A 73 6.93 -6.51 24.50
N ASN A 74 5.64 -6.66 24.80
CA ASN A 74 4.60 -6.76 23.78
C ASN A 74 4.34 -5.43 23.07
N ASP A 75 4.30 -4.31 23.80
CA ASP A 75 4.04 -3.00 23.22
C ASP A 75 5.15 -2.59 22.24
N LEU A 76 6.41 -2.88 22.61
CA LEU A 76 7.55 -2.63 21.73
C LEU A 76 7.48 -3.48 20.46
N ARG A 77 7.15 -4.77 20.60
CA ARG A 77 6.98 -5.67 19.45
C ARG A 77 5.86 -5.19 18.53
N MET A 78 4.77 -4.67 19.08
CA MET A 78 3.66 -4.14 18.31
C MET A 78 4.09 -2.95 17.46
N VAL A 79 4.73 -1.94 18.06
CA VAL A 79 5.20 -0.75 17.32
C VAL A 79 6.22 -1.15 16.23
N VAL A 80 7.14 -2.06 16.53
CA VAL A 80 8.12 -2.54 15.55
C VAL A 80 7.45 -3.34 14.42
N ALA A 81 6.40 -4.11 14.71
CA ALA A 81 5.63 -4.80 13.69
C ALA A 81 4.91 -3.80 12.77
N ILE A 82 4.27 -2.78 13.33
CA ILE A 82 3.62 -1.70 12.56
C ILE A 82 4.63 -1.02 11.63
N LEU A 83 5.82 -0.64 12.11
CA LEU A 83 6.88 -0.05 11.29
C LEU A 83 7.28 -0.94 10.10
N LYS A 84 7.40 -2.25 10.31
CA LYS A 84 7.77 -3.18 9.24
C LYS A 84 6.65 -3.35 8.21
N ILE A 85 5.42 -3.49 8.68
CA ILE A 85 4.24 -3.62 7.81
C ILE A 85 4.04 -2.32 7.02
N ASN A 86 4.24 -1.15 7.63
CA ASN A 86 4.20 0.16 6.98
C ASN A 86 5.13 0.21 5.75
N ASN A 87 6.38 -0.24 5.92
CA ASN A 87 7.33 -0.32 4.82
C ASN A 87 6.91 -1.34 3.75
N ASP A 88 6.40 -2.51 4.14
CA ASP A 88 5.91 -3.49 3.17
C ASP A 88 4.71 -2.96 2.37
N LEU A 89 3.83 -2.17 2.99
CA LEU A 89 2.67 -1.53 2.34
C LEU A 89 3.06 -0.50 1.28
N GLU A 90 4.05 0.36 1.57
CA GLU A 90 4.58 1.31 0.57
C GLU A 90 5.18 0.58 -0.62
N ARG A 91 5.94 -0.49 -0.38
CA ARG A 91 6.51 -1.28 -1.47
C ARG A 91 5.44 -1.94 -2.33
N ILE A 92 4.32 -2.36 -1.75
CA ILE A 92 3.17 -2.89 -2.51
C ILE A 92 2.55 -1.80 -3.38
N ALA A 93 2.41 -0.57 -2.86
CA ALA A 93 1.90 0.57 -3.62
C ALA A 93 2.82 0.97 -4.79
N ASP A 94 4.14 1.02 -4.55
CA ASP A 94 5.14 1.23 -5.61
C ASP A 94 5.02 0.17 -6.70
N GLN A 95 4.80 -1.10 -6.35
CA GLN A 95 4.56 -2.14 -7.34
C GLN A 95 3.25 -1.92 -8.13
N ALA A 96 2.19 -1.42 -7.50
CA ALA A 96 0.96 -1.05 -8.19
C ALA A 96 1.19 0.11 -9.18
N ALA A 97 1.94 1.15 -8.78
CA ALA A 97 2.34 2.24 -9.66
C ALA A 97 3.18 1.74 -10.86
N ASN A 98 4.16 0.87 -10.60
CA ASN A 98 4.98 0.23 -11.63
C ASN A 98 4.15 -0.60 -12.63
N ILE A 99 3.09 -1.29 -12.18
CA ILE A 99 2.15 -1.99 -13.06
C ILE A 99 1.46 -0.98 -13.99
N CYS A 100 1.02 0.16 -13.47
CA CYS A 100 0.39 1.21 -14.25
C CYS A 100 1.35 1.86 -15.25
N GLU A 101 2.60 2.14 -14.86
CA GLU A 101 3.62 2.65 -15.79
C GLU A 101 3.85 1.69 -16.96
N ARG A 102 3.93 0.38 -16.67
CA ARG A 102 4.02 -0.65 -17.71
C ARG A 102 2.76 -0.71 -18.56
N ALA A 103 1.57 -0.56 -17.97
CA ALA A 103 0.32 -0.52 -18.72
C ALA A 103 0.32 0.62 -19.74
N LEU A 104 0.74 1.83 -19.34
CA LEU A 104 0.86 2.98 -20.24
C LEU A 104 1.86 2.72 -21.36
N ALA A 105 3.07 2.22 -21.03
CA ALA A 105 4.09 1.90 -22.02
C ALA A 105 3.62 0.87 -23.05
N VAL A 106 2.84 -0.11 -22.60
CA VAL A 106 2.26 -1.15 -23.45
C VAL A 106 1.15 -0.61 -24.35
N MET A 107 0.34 0.35 -23.88
CA MET A 107 -0.68 1.02 -24.71
C MET A 107 -0.05 1.89 -25.81
N ASP A 108 1.11 2.48 -25.55
CA ASP A 108 1.84 3.33 -26.50
C ASP A 108 2.69 2.53 -27.49
N ALA A 109 2.96 1.25 -27.21
CA ALA A 109 3.77 0.39 -28.05
C ALA A 109 3.01 -0.06 -29.32
N PRO A 110 3.71 -0.19 -30.48
CA PRO A 110 3.11 -0.71 -31.69
C PRO A 110 2.83 -2.21 -31.56
N GLY A 111 1.54 -2.58 -31.48
CA GLY A 111 1.07 -3.96 -31.38
C GLY A 111 -0.10 -4.07 -30.41
N LYS A 112 -0.97 -5.06 -30.60
CA LYS A 112 -2.06 -5.29 -29.65
C LYS A 112 -1.55 -6.14 -28.50
N PHE A 113 -1.30 -5.52 -27.35
CA PHE A 113 -1.12 -6.28 -26.12
C PHE A 113 -2.44 -6.95 -25.73
N ILE A 114 -2.37 -8.26 -25.55
CA ILE A 114 -3.47 -9.07 -25.06
C ILE A 114 -3.07 -9.51 -23.67
N CYS A 115 -3.88 -9.10 -22.69
CA CYS A 115 -3.66 -9.46 -21.31
C CYS A 115 -3.80 -11.00 -21.16
N PRO A 116 -2.81 -11.71 -20.59
CA PRO A 116 -2.91 -13.15 -20.36
C PRO A 116 -4.05 -13.46 -19.38
N LEU A 117 -4.76 -14.56 -19.60
CA LEU A 117 -5.85 -15.01 -18.71
C LEU A 117 -5.33 -15.29 -17.29
N GLU A 118 -4.08 -15.73 -17.18
CA GLU A 118 -3.39 -15.99 -15.93
C GLU A 118 -3.24 -14.73 -15.07
N LEU A 119 -3.25 -13.53 -15.66
CA LEU A 119 -3.12 -12.28 -14.90
C LEU A 119 -4.30 -12.10 -13.94
N ASP A 120 -5.52 -12.39 -14.37
CA ASP A 120 -6.72 -12.26 -13.51
C ASP A 120 -6.67 -13.24 -12.34
N ILE A 121 -6.10 -14.43 -12.56
CA ILE A 121 -5.92 -15.45 -11.52
C ILE A 121 -4.85 -15.00 -10.51
N MET A 122 -3.75 -14.43 -10.99
CA MET A 122 -2.69 -13.89 -10.13
C MET A 122 -3.18 -12.69 -9.33
N ALA A 123 -3.88 -11.77 -10.00
CA ALA A 123 -4.51 -10.59 -9.42
C ALA A 123 -5.42 -10.96 -8.25
N LYS A 124 -6.36 -11.89 -8.49
CA LYS A 124 -7.27 -12.35 -7.45
C LYS A 124 -6.54 -12.89 -6.23
N LYS A 125 -5.53 -13.74 -6.43
CA LYS A 125 -4.75 -14.29 -5.31
C LYS A 125 -4.02 -13.21 -4.51
N VAL A 126 -3.47 -12.20 -5.18
CA VAL A 126 -2.78 -11.09 -4.50
C VAL A 126 -3.77 -10.26 -3.69
N ILE A 127 -4.96 -9.97 -4.22
CA ILE A 127 -6.01 -9.24 -3.50
C ILE A 127 -6.49 -10.06 -2.29
N ASP A 128 -6.76 -11.36 -2.45
CA ASP A 128 -7.17 -12.26 -1.36
C ASP A 128 -6.09 -12.38 -0.24
N MET A 129 -4.82 -12.02 -0.52
CA MET A 129 -3.75 -11.99 0.48
C MET A 129 -3.65 -10.67 1.26
N LEU A 130 -4.29 -9.60 0.76
CA LEU A 130 -4.31 -8.27 1.37
C LEU A 130 -5.58 -8.02 2.20
N GLU A 131 -6.67 -8.72 1.89
CA GLU A 131 -7.93 -8.79 2.68
C GLU A 131 -7.78 -9.55 4.00
#